data_AF-A0A4Y8LMU3-F1
#
_entry.id   AF-A0A4Y8LMU3-F1
#
_cell.length_a   1.000
_cell.length_b   1.000
_cell.length_c   1.000
_cell.angle_alpha   90.00
_cell.angle_beta   90.00
_cell.angle_gamma   90.00
#
_symmetry.space_group_name_H-M   'P 1'
#
loop_
_entity.id
_entity.type
_entity.pdbx_description
1 polymer ?
#
loop_
_entity_poly.entity_id
_entity_poly.type
_entity_poly.pdbx_seq_one_letter_code
_entity_poly.pdbx_strand_id
1 'polypeptide(L)'
;MKKIVLPKLDMFGFEYSGKRDSVSWAFTRKVGEVLQSVCFEKIGSNPNRIRFLLSTSVSLETMYTKDLAKDIPDTLEYSDDDTFYSVLEILTGIIINKGLDWLNVMSKPDVFPSKEIYREFWTEILSRQSVGANKYDFGDPNIIKLIESNIHQSSNEGTKEPDWKIIMNESYELGEYIRLTFGGRWSLDGPNQLPFIVDIAGIKSIKSNPIFFVSRFWGKPDYGPYSLTEMIDGLRERL
;
A
#
# COMPACT_ATOMS: atom_id res chain seq x y z
N MET A 1 8.07 14.01 -24.35
CA MET A 1 6.97 13.40 -23.56
C MET A 1 5.85 12.83 -24.43
N LYS A 2 4.81 13.60 -24.80
CA LYS A 2 3.63 13.08 -25.53
C LYS A 2 3.98 12.24 -26.76
N LYS A 3 4.88 12.72 -27.63
CA LYS A 3 5.29 12.04 -28.86
C LYS A 3 5.95 10.66 -28.64
N ILE A 4 6.47 10.40 -27.43
CA ILE A 4 7.29 9.21 -27.12
C ILE A 4 6.48 8.22 -26.30
N VAL A 5 5.83 8.73 -25.25
CA VAL A 5 5.10 7.92 -24.28
C VAL A 5 3.70 7.54 -24.80
N LEU A 6 2.98 8.50 -25.41
CA LEU A 6 1.59 8.27 -25.82
C LEU A 6 1.45 7.10 -26.80
N PRO A 7 2.27 6.95 -27.87
CA PRO A 7 2.09 5.84 -28.80
C PRO A 7 2.17 4.45 -28.15
N LYS A 8 2.92 4.32 -27.06
CA LYS A 8 3.07 3.06 -26.32
C LYS A 8 1.93 2.84 -25.34
N LEU A 9 1.49 3.89 -24.62
CA LEU A 9 0.41 3.78 -23.64
C LEU A 9 -0.99 3.78 -24.26
N ASP A 10 -1.16 4.38 -25.45
CA ASP A 10 -2.42 4.44 -26.20
C ASP A 10 -2.92 3.03 -26.58
N MET A 11 -1.99 2.10 -26.84
CA MET A 11 -2.30 0.67 -27.04
C MET A 11 -3.02 0.04 -25.83
N PHE A 12 -2.89 0.64 -24.65
CA PHE A 12 -3.56 0.21 -23.41
C PHE A 12 -4.72 1.14 -23.02
N GLY A 13 -5.17 2.00 -23.94
CA GLY A 13 -6.30 2.91 -23.77
C GLY A 13 -5.99 4.19 -22.98
N PHE A 14 -4.72 4.53 -22.79
CA PHE A 14 -4.35 5.80 -22.14
C PHE A 14 -4.35 6.96 -23.12
N GLU A 15 -4.98 8.05 -22.71
CA GLU A 15 -4.96 9.32 -23.41
C GLU A 15 -4.07 10.33 -22.68
N TYR A 16 -3.52 11.28 -23.43
CA TYR A 16 -2.78 12.38 -22.81
C TYR A 16 -3.76 13.42 -22.22
N SER A 17 -3.82 13.50 -20.90
CA SER A 17 -4.75 14.36 -20.17
C SER A 17 -4.20 15.77 -19.90
N GLY A 18 -2.99 16.08 -20.37
CA GLY A 18 -2.37 17.39 -20.22
C GLY A 18 -1.27 17.45 -19.17
N LYS A 19 -0.84 18.68 -18.88
CA LYS A 19 0.08 18.97 -17.79
C LYS A 19 -0.70 19.18 -16.50
N ARG A 20 -0.30 18.52 -15.41
CA ARG A 20 -0.90 18.75 -14.08
C ARG A 20 -0.35 20.03 -13.44
N ASP A 21 0.91 20.35 -13.73
CA ASP A 21 1.63 21.53 -13.29
C ASP A 21 2.74 21.88 -14.30
N SER A 22 3.68 22.76 -13.96
CA SER A 22 4.76 23.17 -14.86
C SER A 22 5.74 22.04 -15.22
N VAL A 23 5.86 21.02 -14.37
CA VAL A 23 6.88 19.95 -14.39
C VAL A 23 6.30 18.55 -14.55
N SER A 24 4.98 18.40 -14.62
CA SER A 24 4.30 17.10 -14.63
C SER A 24 3.37 16.91 -15.83
N TRP A 25 3.43 15.74 -16.47
CA TRP A 25 2.61 15.32 -17.60
C TRP A 25 1.80 14.09 -17.24
N ALA A 26 0.49 14.12 -17.46
CA ALA A 26 -0.40 13.02 -17.12
C ALA A 26 -0.97 12.31 -18.36
N PHE A 27 -1.08 11.01 -18.22
CA PHE A 27 -1.76 10.11 -19.14
C PHE A 27 -2.80 9.34 -18.33
N THR A 28 -4.03 9.29 -18.81
CA THR A 28 -5.14 8.69 -18.06
C THR A 28 -5.96 7.76 -18.92
N ARG A 29 -6.53 6.73 -18.30
CA ARG A 29 -7.59 5.91 -18.90
C ARG A 29 -8.71 5.67 -17.91
N LYS A 30 -9.92 5.46 -18.41
CA LYS A 30 -11.06 5.04 -17.58
C LYS A 30 -11.24 3.53 -17.73
N VAL A 31 -11.24 2.79 -16.62
CA VAL A 31 -11.52 1.35 -16.56
C VAL A 31 -12.73 1.14 -15.65
N GLY A 32 -13.89 0.84 -16.22
CA GLY A 32 -15.16 0.91 -15.50
C GLY A 32 -15.43 2.33 -15.02
N GLU A 33 -15.63 2.54 -13.72
CA GLU A 33 -15.77 3.86 -13.09
C GLU A 33 -14.45 4.41 -12.52
N VAL A 34 -13.34 3.69 -12.64
CA VAL A 34 -12.06 4.07 -12.06
C VAL A 34 -11.19 4.82 -13.08
N LEU A 35 -10.69 5.98 -12.69
CA LEU A 35 -9.67 6.71 -13.44
C LEU A 35 -8.29 6.21 -13.01
N GLN A 36 -7.54 5.63 -13.95
CA GLN A 36 -6.16 5.24 -13.76
C GLN A 36 -5.26 6.31 -14.38
N SER A 37 -4.17 6.67 -13.69
CA SER A 37 -3.25 7.73 -14.12
C SER A 37 -1.80 7.28 -14.08
N VAL A 38 -1.07 7.64 -15.13
CA VAL A 38 0.39 7.62 -15.21
C VAL A 38 0.85 9.07 -15.29
N CYS A 39 1.63 9.53 -14.31
CA CYS A 39 2.16 10.88 -14.27
C CYS A 39 3.68 10.84 -14.39
N PHE A 40 4.26 11.55 -15.35
CA PHE A 40 5.70 11.77 -15.45
C PHE A 40 6.02 13.12 -14.84
N GLU A 41 6.97 13.17 -13.90
CA GLU A 41 7.32 14.36 -13.13
C GLU A 41 8.82 14.66 -13.28
N LYS A 42 9.17 15.91 -13.62
CA LYS A 42 10.53 16.42 -13.45
C LYS A 42 10.75 16.86 -12.01
N ILE A 43 11.90 16.51 -11.46
CA ILE A 43 12.23 16.86 -10.08
C ILE A 43 12.61 18.33 -9.99
N GLY A 44 11.88 19.12 -9.22
CA GLY A 44 12.05 20.58 -9.18
C GLY A 44 13.46 21.06 -8.81
N SER A 45 14.21 20.31 -8.01
CA SER A 45 15.60 20.63 -7.64
C SER A 45 16.64 20.20 -8.69
N ASN A 46 16.27 19.34 -9.65
CA ASN A 46 17.12 18.92 -10.76
C ASN A 46 16.27 18.69 -12.01
N PRO A 47 16.17 19.67 -12.93
CA PRO A 47 15.27 19.59 -14.08
C PRO A 47 15.65 18.49 -15.08
N ASN A 48 16.87 17.96 -14.97
CA ASN A 48 17.42 16.87 -15.78
C ASN A 48 17.12 15.49 -15.18
N ARG A 49 16.23 15.41 -14.20
CA ARG A 49 15.76 14.15 -13.62
C ARG A 49 14.26 13.99 -13.79
N ILE A 50 13.85 12.76 -14.06
CA ILE A 50 12.46 12.40 -14.28
C ILE A 50 12.12 11.08 -13.61
N ARG A 51 10.89 10.98 -13.14
CA ARG A 51 10.29 9.76 -12.61
C ARG A 51 8.85 9.61 -13.10
N PHE A 52 8.24 8.47 -12.82
CA PHE A 52 6.79 8.35 -12.92
C PHE A 52 6.14 8.13 -11.55
N LEU A 53 4.83 8.40 -11.52
CA LEU A 53 3.90 8.10 -10.45
C LEU A 53 2.67 7.42 -11.07
N LEU A 54 2.25 6.32 -10.48
CA LEU A 54 0.98 5.67 -10.80
C LEU A 54 -0.03 5.96 -9.69
N SER A 55 -1.29 6.22 -10.08
CA SER A 55 -2.38 6.42 -9.12
C SER A 55 -3.72 5.99 -9.71
N THR A 56 -4.70 5.73 -8.86
CA THR A 56 -6.10 5.52 -9.24
C THR A 56 -7.01 6.52 -8.54
N SER A 57 -8.26 6.65 -8.96
CA SER A 57 -9.24 7.52 -8.30
C SER A 57 -9.89 6.91 -7.05
N VAL A 58 -9.56 5.66 -6.69
CA VAL A 58 -10.25 4.90 -5.63
C VAL A 58 -9.32 4.34 -4.55
N SER A 59 -8.00 4.35 -4.78
CA SER A 59 -7.00 4.02 -3.77
C SER A 59 -6.20 5.26 -3.39
N LEU A 60 -5.83 5.36 -2.12
CA LEU A 60 -4.94 6.41 -1.63
C LEU A 60 -3.47 6.11 -1.94
N GLU A 61 -3.16 4.86 -2.30
CA GLU A 61 -1.80 4.43 -2.59
C GLU A 61 -1.34 4.98 -3.93
N THR A 62 -0.09 5.41 -3.96
CA THR A 62 0.58 5.83 -5.18
C THR A 62 1.88 5.07 -5.33
N MET A 63 2.23 4.71 -6.55
CA MET A 63 3.42 3.90 -6.83
C MET A 63 4.43 4.72 -7.61
N TYR A 64 5.64 4.87 -7.05
CA TYR A 64 6.75 5.55 -7.70
C TYR A 64 7.64 4.57 -8.47
N THR A 65 8.57 5.10 -9.27
CA THR A 65 9.52 4.32 -10.07
C THR A 65 10.25 3.25 -9.25
N LYS A 66 10.85 3.64 -8.12
CA LYS A 66 11.66 2.74 -7.27
C LYS A 66 10.85 1.61 -6.65
N ASP A 67 9.57 1.89 -6.36
CA ASP A 67 8.70 0.96 -5.64
C ASP A 67 8.27 -0.19 -6.57
N LEU A 68 8.17 0.11 -7.88
CA LEU A 68 7.80 -0.86 -8.91
C LEU A 68 9.02 -1.60 -9.50
N ALA A 69 10.19 -0.97 -9.48
CA ALA A 69 11.44 -1.52 -9.99
C ALA A 69 12.58 -1.28 -8.97
N LYS A 70 12.73 -2.21 -8.02
CA LYS A 70 13.69 -2.11 -6.91
C LYS A 70 15.14 -1.87 -7.33
N ASP A 71 15.53 -2.34 -8.52
CA ASP A 71 16.89 -2.18 -9.07
C ASP A 71 17.10 -0.84 -9.81
N ILE A 72 16.06 -0.01 -9.91
CA ILE A 72 16.07 1.24 -10.66
C ILE A 72 15.95 2.40 -9.66
N PRO A 73 16.82 3.43 -9.73
CA PRO A 73 16.69 4.62 -8.91
C PRO A 73 15.31 5.26 -9.09
N ASP A 74 14.81 5.93 -8.04
CA ASP A 74 13.50 6.62 -8.10
C ASP A 74 13.38 7.60 -9.27
N THR A 75 14.52 8.23 -9.59
CA THR A 75 14.65 9.25 -10.63
C THR A 75 15.77 8.87 -11.57
N LEU A 76 15.52 8.97 -12.87
CA LEU A 76 16.54 8.78 -13.90
C LEU A 76 17.00 10.12 -14.45
N GLU A 77 18.30 10.24 -14.69
CA GLU A 77 18.96 11.45 -15.18
C GLU A 77 19.18 11.40 -16.70
N TYR A 78 19.08 12.56 -17.35
CA TYR A 78 19.34 12.73 -18.79
C TYR A 78 20.10 14.04 -19.03
N SER A 79 20.97 14.07 -20.04
CA SER A 79 21.84 15.22 -20.36
C SER A 79 21.45 15.96 -21.63
N ASP A 80 20.70 15.29 -22.50
CA ASP A 80 20.39 15.71 -23.86
C ASP A 80 19.08 15.05 -24.32
N ASP A 81 18.68 15.35 -25.55
CA ASP A 81 17.45 14.83 -26.12
C ASP A 81 17.50 13.29 -26.24
N ASP A 82 18.59 12.70 -26.75
CA ASP A 82 18.70 11.25 -26.99
C ASP A 82 18.65 10.43 -25.69
N THR A 83 19.35 10.90 -24.64
CA THR A 83 19.29 10.32 -23.30
C THR A 83 17.91 10.53 -22.68
N PHE A 84 17.25 11.66 -22.92
CA PHE A 84 15.87 11.89 -22.48
C PHE A 84 14.88 10.92 -23.15
N TYR A 85 15.01 10.70 -24.47
CA TYR A 85 14.21 9.69 -25.19
C TYR A 85 14.41 8.31 -24.55
N SER A 86 15.66 7.90 -24.36
CA SER A 86 16.03 6.60 -23.77
C SER A 86 15.45 6.42 -22.36
N VAL A 87 15.54 7.45 -21.51
CA VAL A 87 14.95 7.43 -20.16
C VAL A 87 13.43 7.25 -20.22
N LEU A 88 12.74 7.96 -21.11
CA LEU A 88 11.30 7.82 -21.28
C LEU A 88 10.90 6.44 -21.79
N GLU A 89 11.70 5.82 -22.65
CA GLU A 89 11.48 4.45 -23.09
C GLU A 89 11.61 3.44 -21.95
N ILE A 90 12.66 3.56 -21.13
CA ILE A 90 12.89 2.72 -19.95
C ILE A 90 11.70 2.83 -19.00
N LEU A 91 11.33 4.05 -18.60
CA LEU A 91 10.23 4.29 -17.66
C LEU A 91 8.91 3.76 -18.21
N THR A 92 8.62 3.99 -19.49
CA THR A 92 7.41 3.48 -20.14
C THR A 92 7.40 1.95 -20.21
N GLY A 93 8.55 1.32 -20.46
CA GLY A 93 8.71 -0.14 -20.41
C GLY A 93 8.39 -0.71 -19.03
N ILE A 94 8.84 -0.07 -17.95
CA ILE A 94 8.52 -0.48 -16.57
C ILE A 94 7.01 -0.39 -16.32
N ILE A 95 6.38 0.72 -16.73
CA ILE A 95 4.94 0.93 -16.57
C ILE A 95 4.15 -0.16 -17.30
N ILE A 96 4.52 -0.48 -18.54
CA ILE A 96 3.84 -1.51 -19.33
C ILE A 96 4.02 -2.90 -18.71
N ASN A 97 5.23 -3.24 -18.30
CA ASN A 97 5.55 -4.60 -17.85
C ASN A 97 5.12 -4.90 -16.40
N LYS A 98 4.96 -3.88 -15.56
CA LYS A 98 4.64 -4.05 -14.13
C LYS A 98 3.56 -3.10 -13.61
N GLY A 99 3.50 -1.89 -14.16
CA GLY A 99 2.65 -0.81 -13.65
C GLY A 99 1.18 -0.98 -14.01
N LEU A 100 0.88 -1.64 -15.14
CA LEU A 100 -0.51 -1.91 -15.54
C LEU A 100 -1.20 -2.89 -14.58
N ASP A 101 -0.51 -3.95 -14.17
CA ASP A 101 -1.04 -4.90 -13.18
C ASP A 101 -1.26 -4.21 -11.84
N TRP A 102 -0.31 -3.37 -11.42
CA TRP A 102 -0.46 -2.53 -10.25
C TRP A 102 -1.71 -1.65 -10.32
N LEU A 103 -1.92 -0.94 -11.44
CA LEU A 103 -3.08 -0.07 -11.64
C LEU A 103 -4.39 -0.86 -11.59
N ASN A 104 -4.41 -2.08 -12.13
CA ASN A 104 -5.58 -2.96 -12.08
C ASN A 104 -5.91 -3.38 -10.64
N VAL A 105 -4.90 -3.79 -9.86
CA VAL A 105 -5.05 -4.11 -8.44
C VAL A 105 -5.54 -2.90 -7.65
N MET A 106 -4.97 -1.72 -7.91
CA MET A 106 -5.34 -0.46 -7.24
C MET A 106 -6.64 0.16 -7.73
N SER A 107 -7.27 -0.43 -8.73
CA SER A 107 -8.63 -0.06 -9.13
C SER A 107 -9.69 -0.67 -8.24
N LYS A 108 -9.30 -1.55 -7.32
CA LYS A 108 -10.15 -2.01 -6.22
C LYS A 108 -10.08 -0.98 -5.09
N PRO A 109 -11.22 -0.54 -4.51
CA PRO A 109 -11.21 0.42 -3.41
C PRO A 109 -10.44 -0.13 -2.21
N ASP A 110 -9.78 0.77 -1.47
CA ASP A 110 -9.20 0.41 -0.18
C ASP A 110 -10.32 0.18 0.85
N VAL A 111 -10.15 -0.83 1.70
CA VAL A 111 -11.07 -1.07 2.81
C VAL A 111 -10.57 -0.31 4.03
N PHE A 112 -11.38 0.62 4.52
CA PHE A 112 -11.07 1.40 5.71
C PHE A 112 -12.08 1.13 6.82
N PRO A 113 -11.63 0.87 8.06
CA PRO A 113 -12.51 0.74 9.21
C PRO A 113 -13.19 2.07 9.53
N SER A 114 -14.50 2.02 9.81
CA SER A 114 -15.25 3.17 10.29
C SER A 114 -14.89 3.48 11.75
N LYS A 115 -15.33 4.64 12.26
CA LYS A 115 -15.15 5.00 13.68
C LYS A 115 -15.83 4.00 14.61
N GLU A 116 -16.97 3.46 14.19
CA GLU A 116 -17.75 2.45 14.91
C GLU A 116 -16.96 1.14 14.98
N ILE A 117 -16.41 0.69 13.86
CA ILE A 117 -15.55 -0.50 13.80
C ILE A 117 -14.32 -0.36 14.71
N TYR A 118 -13.69 0.81 14.75
CA TYR A 118 -12.57 1.04 15.67
C TYR A 118 -12.96 0.93 17.15
N ARG A 119 -14.17 1.39 17.52
CA ARG A 119 -14.67 1.29 18.91
C ARG A 119 -15.04 -0.15 19.28
N GLU A 120 -15.66 -0.87 18.35
CA GLU A 120 -15.97 -2.28 18.51
C GLU A 120 -14.69 -3.10 18.67
N PHE A 121 -13.69 -2.87 17.81
CA PHE A 121 -12.40 -3.53 17.89
C PHE A 121 -11.68 -3.26 19.21
N TRP A 122 -11.73 -2.03 19.73
CA TRP A 122 -11.17 -1.72 21.06
C TRP A 122 -11.86 -2.49 22.18
N THR A 123 -13.19 -2.62 22.12
CA THR A 123 -13.97 -3.39 23.09
C THR A 123 -13.58 -4.87 23.04
N GLU A 124 -13.38 -5.41 21.84
CA GLU A 124 -12.92 -6.79 21.62
C GLU A 124 -11.51 -7.03 22.17
N ILE A 125 -10.57 -6.10 21.95
CA ILE A 125 -9.21 -6.17 22.54
C ILE A 125 -9.29 -6.29 24.06
N LEU A 126 -10.04 -5.41 24.72
CA LEU A 126 -10.18 -5.41 26.18
C LEU A 126 -10.80 -6.72 26.69
N SER A 127 -11.84 -7.20 26.01
CA SER A 127 -12.49 -8.47 26.32
C SER A 127 -11.50 -9.63 26.27
N ARG A 128 -10.74 -9.77 25.17
CA ARG A 128 -9.78 -10.87 24.99
C ARG A 128 -8.59 -10.83 25.94
N GLN A 129 -8.08 -9.63 26.22
CA GLN A 129 -7.00 -9.46 27.21
C GLN A 129 -7.41 -9.93 28.60
N SER A 130 -8.69 -9.77 28.97
CA SER A 130 -9.17 -10.22 30.28
C SER A 130 -9.23 -11.74 30.44
N VAL A 131 -9.41 -12.48 29.33
CA VAL A 131 -9.52 -13.94 29.32
C VAL A 131 -8.25 -14.66 28.86
N GLY A 132 -7.25 -13.92 28.35
CA GLY A 132 -5.99 -14.48 27.85
C GLY A 132 -6.16 -15.35 26.61
N ALA A 133 -7.17 -15.08 25.78
CA ALA A 133 -7.54 -15.92 24.65
C ALA A 133 -6.81 -15.49 23.36
N ASN A 134 -5.69 -16.15 23.08
CA ASN A 134 -5.01 -16.07 21.78
C ASN A 134 -5.31 -17.33 20.97
N LYS A 135 -5.64 -17.16 19.68
CA LYS A 135 -5.93 -18.30 18.79
C LYS A 135 -4.67 -19.09 18.44
N TYR A 136 -3.53 -18.40 18.38
CA TYR A 136 -2.29 -18.97 17.86
C TYR A 136 -1.16 -19.03 18.88
N ASP A 137 -0.18 -19.89 18.59
CA ASP A 137 1.12 -19.88 19.25
C ASP A 137 2.03 -18.85 18.56
N PHE A 138 2.32 -17.75 19.25
CA PHE A 138 3.20 -16.70 18.74
C PHE A 138 4.69 -17.08 18.73
N GLY A 139 5.05 -18.26 19.25
CA GLY A 139 6.36 -18.87 19.03
C GLY A 139 6.52 -19.49 17.63
N ASP A 140 5.43 -19.66 16.86
CA ASP A 140 5.50 -20.19 15.49
C ASP A 140 6.05 -19.13 14.51
N PRO A 141 7.18 -19.39 13.82
CA PRO A 141 7.73 -18.46 12.83
C PRO A 141 6.81 -18.22 11.61
N ASN A 142 5.79 -19.05 11.41
CA ASN A 142 4.86 -18.94 10.27
C ASN A 142 3.57 -18.19 10.61
N ILE A 143 3.43 -17.65 11.81
CA ILE A 143 2.19 -17.03 12.28
C ILE A 143 1.67 -15.94 11.34
N ILE A 144 2.54 -15.06 10.84
CA ILE A 144 2.12 -14.00 9.90
C ILE A 144 1.57 -14.60 8.61
N LYS A 145 2.20 -15.65 8.08
CA LYS A 145 1.70 -16.35 6.88
C LYS A 145 0.37 -17.03 7.13
N LEU A 146 0.14 -17.55 8.33
CA LEU A 146 -1.14 -18.14 8.71
C LEU A 146 -2.26 -17.10 8.77
N ILE A 147 -1.98 -15.93 9.36
CA ILE A 147 -2.88 -14.77 9.36
C ILE A 147 -3.20 -14.34 7.92
N GLU A 148 -2.17 -14.15 7.08
CA GLU A 148 -2.35 -13.80 5.67
C GLU A 148 -3.16 -14.85 4.91
N SER A 149 -2.88 -16.14 5.12
CA SER A 149 -3.63 -17.24 4.49
C SER A 149 -5.11 -17.23 4.89
N ASN A 150 -5.43 -16.96 6.16
CA ASN A 150 -6.81 -16.91 6.61
C ASN A 150 -7.57 -15.73 6.00
N ILE A 151 -6.90 -14.58 5.89
CA ILE A 151 -7.45 -13.41 5.20
C ILE A 151 -7.64 -13.71 3.72
N HIS A 152 -6.65 -14.31 3.05
CA HIS A 152 -6.70 -14.64 1.64
C HIS A 152 -7.84 -15.62 1.31
N GLN A 153 -8.03 -16.67 2.12
CA GLN A 153 -9.12 -17.63 1.94
C GLN A 153 -10.52 -17.04 2.16
N SER A 154 -10.63 -15.99 2.97
CA SER A 154 -11.92 -15.37 3.35
C SER A 154 -12.23 -14.11 2.55
N SER A 155 -11.18 -13.46 2.02
CA SER A 155 -11.29 -12.23 1.26
C SER A 155 -11.99 -12.47 -0.08
N ASN A 156 -12.69 -11.43 -0.54
CA ASN A 156 -13.23 -11.37 -1.90
C ASN A 156 -12.51 -10.29 -2.72
N GLU A 157 -11.24 -9.99 -2.42
CA GLU A 157 -10.42 -9.00 -3.13
C GLU A 157 -11.11 -7.63 -3.27
N GLY A 158 -11.78 -7.17 -2.21
CA GLY A 158 -12.50 -5.89 -2.20
C GLY A 158 -13.73 -5.81 -3.12
N THR A 159 -14.23 -6.93 -3.64
CA THR A 159 -15.42 -6.99 -4.52
C THR A 159 -16.76 -7.09 -3.76
N LYS A 160 -16.72 -7.32 -2.45
CA LYS A 160 -17.90 -7.45 -1.56
C LYS A 160 -17.68 -6.68 -0.26
N GLU A 161 -18.73 -6.55 0.53
CA GLU A 161 -18.63 -5.99 1.88
C GLU A 161 -17.57 -6.74 2.72
N PRO A 162 -16.72 -6.02 3.47
CA PRO A 162 -15.71 -6.65 4.31
C PRO A 162 -16.32 -7.48 5.45
N ASP A 163 -15.79 -8.67 5.70
CA ASP A 163 -16.12 -9.43 6.91
C ASP A 163 -15.32 -8.84 8.08
N TRP A 164 -15.93 -7.86 8.75
CA TRP A 164 -15.31 -7.18 9.87
C TRP A 164 -15.01 -8.09 11.06
N LYS A 165 -15.73 -9.21 11.22
CA LYS A 165 -15.45 -10.16 12.29
C LYS A 165 -14.12 -10.87 12.05
N ILE A 166 -13.89 -11.35 10.83
CA ILE A 166 -12.59 -11.96 10.46
C ILE A 166 -11.48 -10.92 10.52
N ILE A 167 -11.71 -9.73 9.95
CA ILE A 167 -10.73 -8.64 9.98
C ILE A 167 -10.34 -8.30 11.42
N MET A 168 -11.28 -8.08 12.32
CA MET A 168 -10.99 -7.77 13.72
C MET A 168 -10.26 -8.92 14.43
N ASN A 169 -10.66 -10.18 14.18
CA ASN A 169 -9.98 -11.35 14.75
C ASN A 169 -8.51 -11.38 14.34
N GLU A 170 -8.23 -11.35 13.04
CA GLU A 170 -6.87 -11.44 12.53
C GLU A 170 -6.04 -10.18 12.87
N SER A 171 -6.69 -9.02 13.04
CA SER A 171 -6.07 -7.79 13.55
C SER A 171 -5.64 -7.89 15.00
N TYR A 172 -6.44 -8.55 15.85
CA TYR A 172 -6.07 -8.82 17.23
C TYR A 172 -4.84 -9.71 17.29
N GLU A 173 -4.86 -10.83 16.54
CA GLU A 173 -3.76 -11.79 16.50
C GLU A 173 -2.46 -11.16 15.98
N LEU A 174 -2.55 -10.33 14.93
CA LEU A 174 -1.40 -9.55 14.44
C LEU A 174 -0.86 -8.59 15.50
N GLY A 175 -1.74 -7.88 16.21
CA GLY A 175 -1.32 -6.94 17.24
C GLY A 175 -0.69 -7.63 18.45
N GLU A 176 -1.21 -8.79 18.86
CA GLU A 176 -0.61 -9.61 19.91
C GLU A 176 0.75 -10.18 19.48
N TYR A 177 0.90 -10.63 18.23
CA TYR A 177 2.19 -11.02 17.68
C TYR A 177 3.22 -9.87 17.77
N ILE A 178 2.85 -8.66 17.34
CA ILE A 178 3.74 -7.48 17.42
C ILE A 178 4.10 -7.21 18.88
N ARG A 179 3.11 -7.18 19.77
CA ARG A 179 3.28 -6.89 21.21
C ARG A 179 4.21 -7.87 21.89
N LEU A 180 4.08 -9.16 21.59
CA LEU A 180 4.86 -10.22 22.23
C LEU A 180 6.25 -10.37 21.63
N THR A 181 6.40 -10.13 20.32
CA THR A 181 7.69 -10.29 19.61
C THR A 181 8.59 -9.08 19.79
N PHE A 182 8.04 -7.87 19.66
CA PHE A 182 8.80 -6.61 19.67
C PHE A 182 8.59 -5.78 20.94
N GLY A 183 7.71 -6.23 21.83
CA GLY A 183 7.25 -5.43 22.96
C GLY A 183 6.20 -4.39 22.56
N GLY A 184 5.84 -3.55 23.52
CA GLY A 184 4.81 -2.52 23.38
C GLY A 184 3.51 -2.89 24.09
N ARG A 185 2.47 -2.09 23.85
CA ARG A 185 1.16 -2.27 24.49
C ARG A 185 0.03 -1.73 23.62
N TRP A 186 -1.14 -2.31 23.78
CA TRP A 186 -2.36 -1.75 23.23
C TRP A 186 -2.71 -0.43 23.94
N SER A 187 -3.05 0.59 23.15
CA SER A 187 -3.50 1.88 23.66
C SER A 187 -4.39 2.56 22.61
N LEU A 188 -5.28 3.43 23.07
CA LEU A 188 -5.87 4.44 22.20
C LEU A 188 -4.84 5.56 21.99
N ASP A 189 -4.66 5.99 20.74
CA ASP A 189 -3.69 7.02 20.37
C ASP A 189 -4.29 8.09 19.44
N GLY A 190 -3.78 9.31 19.57
CA GLY A 190 -4.13 10.47 18.75
C GLY A 190 -5.50 11.11 19.05
N PRO A 191 -5.86 12.18 18.32
CA PRO A 191 -7.09 12.95 18.56
C PRO A 191 -8.37 12.13 18.38
N ASN A 192 -8.33 11.11 17.52
CA ASN A 192 -9.47 10.25 17.23
C ASN A 192 -9.56 9.01 18.13
N GLN A 193 -8.62 8.86 19.09
CA GLN A 193 -8.59 7.74 20.04
C GLN A 193 -8.73 6.38 19.34
N LEU A 194 -7.86 6.12 18.37
CA LEU A 194 -7.88 4.87 17.60
C LEU A 194 -6.99 3.82 18.29
N PRO A 195 -7.30 2.51 18.19
CA PRO A 195 -6.49 1.45 18.77
C PRO A 195 -5.16 1.26 18.02
N PHE A 196 -4.06 1.31 18.74
CA PHE A 196 -2.70 1.05 18.26
C PHE A 196 -1.95 0.12 19.21
N ILE A 197 -0.95 -0.58 18.68
CA ILE A 197 0.22 -1.00 19.46
C ILE A 197 1.17 0.21 19.53
N VAL A 198 1.47 0.68 20.73
CA VAL A 198 2.37 1.81 20.98
C VAL A 198 3.58 1.37 21.81
N ASP A 199 4.58 2.24 21.87
CA ASP A 199 5.81 2.02 22.64
C ASP A 199 6.54 0.73 22.24
N ILE A 200 6.52 0.39 20.94
CA ILE A 200 7.13 -0.83 20.39
C ILE A 200 8.64 -0.78 20.62
N ALA A 201 9.21 -1.84 21.21
CA ALA A 201 10.58 -1.90 21.71
C ALA A 201 10.99 -0.71 22.63
N GLY A 202 10.04 -0.06 23.30
CA GLY A 202 10.27 1.14 24.11
C GLY A 202 10.40 2.44 23.31
N ILE A 203 10.21 2.41 21.99
CA ILE A 203 10.36 3.56 21.10
C ILE A 203 9.00 4.24 20.90
N LYS A 204 8.80 5.41 21.54
CA LYS A 204 7.52 6.15 21.52
C LYS A 204 7.05 6.60 20.13
N SER A 205 7.97 6.82 19.20
CA SER A 205 7.65 7.27 17.83
C SER A 205 7.16 6.13 16.94
N ILE A 206 7.34 4.88 17.35
CA ILE A 206 6.95 3.70 16.58
C ILE A 206 5.63 3.18 17.15
N LYS A 207 4.63 3.12 16.27
CA LYS A 207 3.29 2.60 16.56
C LYS A 207 2.75 1.84 15.36
N SER A 208 1.88 0.88 15.61
CA SER A 208 1.22 0.07 14.59
C SER A 208 -0.30 0.08 14.79
N ASN A 209 -1.07 0.17 13.71
CA ASN A 209 -2.53 0.04 13.73
C ASN A 209 -2.90 -1.28 13.01
N PRO A 210 -3.00 -2.41 13.73
CA PRO A 210 -3.21 -3.71 13.10
C PRO A 210 -4.48 -3.79 12.26
N ILE A 211 -5.60 -3.20 12.73
CA ILE A 211 -6.87 -3.23 11.98
C ILE A 211 -6.80 -2.44 10.68
N PHE A 212 -6.02 -1.37 10.63
CA PHE A 212 -5.76 -0.66 9.38
C PHE A 212 -4.96 -1.51 8.39
N PHE A 213 -3.92 -2.21 8.84
CA PHE A 213 -3.11 -3.05 7.95
C PHE A 213 -3.90 -4.27 7.43
N VAL A 214 -4.57 -4.98 8.33
CA VAL A 214 -5.38 -6.16 7.96
C VAL A 214 -6.53 -5.78 7.03
N SER A 215 -7.21 -4.65 7.27
CA SER A 215 -8.29 -4.20 6.36
C SER A 215 -7.76 -3.84 4.98
N ARG A 216 -6.62 -3.17 4.85
CA ARG A 216 -6.01 -2.91 3.53
C ARG A 216 -5.60 -4.19 2.82
N PHE A 217 -4.95 -5.11 3.54
CA PHE A 217 -4.58 -6.42 2.99
C PHE A 217 -5.83 -7.22 2.56
N TRP A 218 -6.91 -7.20 3.36
CA TRP A 218 -8.18 -7.82 3.00
C TRP A 218 -8.69 -7.32 1.64
N GLY A 219 -8.61 -6.02 1.35
CA GLY A 219 -9.04 -5.48 0.06
C GLY A 219 -8.19 -5.94 -1.12
N LYS A 220 -6.89 -6.24 -0.90
CA LYS A 220 -5.91 -6.55 -1.95
C LYS A 220 -4.89 -7.60 -1.47
N PRO A 221 -5.31 -8.85 -1.24
CA PRO A 221 -4.46 -9.84 -0.55
C PRO A 221 -3.30 -10.36 -1.42
N ASP A 222 -3.36 -10.22 -2.74
CA ASP A 222 -2.27 -10.61 -3.66
C ASP A 222 -1.24 -9.51 -3.87
N TYR A 223 -1.41 -8.36 -3.21
CA TYR A 223 -0.56 -7.21 -3.43
C TYR A 223 0.56 -7.14 -2.39
N GLY A 224 1.78 -7.47 -2.83
CA GLY A 224 2.98 -7.56 -1.98
C GLY A 224 3.17 -6.38 -1.01
N PRO A 225 3.10 -5.12 -1.44
CA PRO A 225 3.26 -3.98 -0.53
C PRO A 225 2.18 -3.82 0.54
N TYR A 226 1.05 -4.55 0.46
CA TYR A 226 0.07 -4.63 1.56
C TYR A 226 0.23 -5.90 2.40
N SER A 227 1.15 -6.80 2.02
CA SER A 227 1.49 -7.98 2.79
C SER A 227 1.80 -7.61 4.23
N LEU A 228 1.20 -8.36 5.14
CA LEU A 228 1.51 -8.29 6.56
C LEU A 228 2.95 -8.77 6.81
N THR A 229 3.46 -9.70 6.00
CA THR A 229 4.88 -10.11 6.03
C THR A 229 5.80 -8.93 5.72
N GLU A 230 5.60 -8.23 4.60
CA GLU A 230 6.43 -7.05 4.25
C GLU A 230 6.32 -5.93 5.31
N MET A 231 5.14 -5.72 5.87
CA MET A 231 4.92 -4.76 6.95
C MET A 231 5.69 -5.12 8.23
N ILE A 232 5.73 -6.40 8.61
CA ILE A 232 6.49 -6.87 9.77
C ILE A 232 8.00 -6.80 9.52
N ASP A 233 8.47 -7.13 8.33
CA ASP A 233 9.89 -7.00 7.97
C ASP A 233 10.32 -5.52 7.99
N GLY A 234 9.50 -4.62 7.44
CA GLY A 234 9.74 -3.17 7.53
C GLY A 234 9.68 -2.62 8.95
N LEU A 235 8.88 -3.22 9.84
CA LEU A 235 8.93 -2.89 11.27
C LEU A 235 10.26 -3.34 11.89
N ARG A 236 10.70 -4.57 11.60
CA ARG A 236 11.97 -5.13 12.09
C ARG A 236 13.18 -4.28 11.67
N GLU A 237 13.20 -3.78 10.43
CA GLU A 237 14.27 -2.90 9.93
C GLU A 237 14.35 -1.54 10.64
N ARG A 238 13.26 -1.11 11.29
CA ARG A 238 13.17 0.18 12.00
C ARG A 238 13.52 0.09 13.49
N LEU A 239 13.64 -1.12 14.04
CA LEU A 239 13.95 -1.40 15.45
C LEU A 239 15.44 -1.68 15.62
#